data_AF-A0A8T5B132-F1
#
_entry.id   AF-A0A8T5B132-F1
#
_cell.length_a   1.000
_cell.length_b   1.000
_cell.length_c   1.000
_cell.angle_alpha   90.00
_cell.angle_beta   90.00
_cell.angle_gamma   90.00
#
_symmetry.space_group_name_H-M   'P 1'
#
loop_
_entity.id
_entity.type
_entity.pdbx_description
1 polymer ?
#
loop_
_entity_poly.entity_id
_entity_poly.type
_entity_poly.pdbx_seq_one_letter_code
_entity_poly.pdbx_strand_id
1 'polypeptide(L)'
;MFATYEEPRWSIWLLFNCTNYQNHPEDSEIGIAVITNGSRISQVQATMCERVCSLCGAPFEEVGQESALTPYLVHDIERFRSSGYAIMKDDEVTG
;
A
#
# COMPACT_ATOMS: atom_id res chain seq x y z
N MET A 1 34.27 10.48 -5.19
CA MET A 1 32.93 11.04 -4.96
C MET A 1 32.00 9.86 -4.78
N PHE A 2 31.55 9.60 -3.55
CA PHE A 2 30.49 8.62 -3.33
C PHE A 2 29.19 9.32 -3.71
N ALA A 3 28.58 8.92 -4.82
CA ALA A 3 27.18 9.24 -5.02
C ALA A 3 26.45 8.53 -3.88
N THR A 4 25.91 9.30 -2.94
CA THR A 4 24.80 8.82 -2.10
C THR A 4 23.70 8.46 -3.09
N TYR A 5 23.59 7.18 -3.43
CA TYR A 5 22.39 6.66 -4.07
C TYR A 5 21.29 6.84 -3.03
N GLU A 6 20.69 8.01 -2.98
CA GLU A 6 19.45 8.21 -2.24
C GLU A 6 18.48 7.18 -2.80
N GLU A 7 18.08 6.22 -1.96
CA GLU A 7 17.07 5.27 -2.34
C GLU A 7 15.84 6.08 -2.80
N PRO A 8 15.21 5.70 -3.93
CA PRO A 8 14.03 6.42 -4.40
C PRO A 8 12.99 6.41 -3.28
N ARG A 9 12.50 7.60 -2.90
CA ARG A 9 11.50 7.78 -1.83
C ARG A 9 10.33 6.81 -1.97
N TRP A 10 9.94 6.53 -3.21
CA TRP A 10 8.91 5.60 -3.59
C TRP A 10 9.43 4.65 -4.66
N SER A 11 9.68 3.41 -4.27
CA SER A 11 10.23 2.35 -5.13
C SER A 11 9.43 1.05 -5.03
N ILE A 12 8.53 0.93 -4.05
CA ILE A 12 7.85 -0.31 -3.70
C ILE A 12 6.39 -0.04 -3.35
N TRP A 13 5.50 -0.86 -3.89
CA TRP A 13 4.11 -0.98 -3.48
C TRP A 13 3.95 -2.17 -2.54
N LEU A 14 3.33 -1.95 -1.39
CA LEU A 14 2.87 -2.99 -0.48
C LEU A 14 1.35 -3.08 -0.57
N LEU A 15 0.82 -4.28 -0.79
CA LEU A 15 -0.60 -4.52 -1.00
C LEU A 15 -1.19 -5.20 0.23
N PHE A 16 -2.23 -4.59 0.78
CA PHE A 16 -2.95 -5.11 1.94
C PHE A 16 -4.42 -5.30 1.61
N ASN A 17 -4.97 -6.50 1.81
CA ASN A 17 -6.39 -6.75 1.66
C ASN A 17 -7.08 -6.76 3.01
N CYS A 18 -8.32 -6.28 3.06
CA CYS A 18 -9.17 -6.54 4.22
C CYS A 18 -9.49 -8.05 4.23
N THR A 19 -9.21 -8.76 5.32
CA THR A 19 -9.49 -10.21 5.43
C THR A 19 -10.97 -10.60 5.18
N ASN A 20 -11.88 -9.62 5.20
CA ASN A 20 -13.31 -9.81 4.99
C ASN A 20 -13.87 -9.02 3.78
N TYR A 21 -13.00 -8.63 2.82
CA TYR A 21 -13.41 -7.76 1.70
C TYR A 21 -14.54 -8.33 0.84
N GLN A 22 -14.69 -9.66 0.78
CA GLN A 22 -15.73 -10.33 -0.01
C GLN A 22 -17.16 -10.03 0.50
N ASN A 23 -17.29 -9.59 1.75
CA ASN A 23 -18.55 -9.19 2.35
C ASN A 23 -18.79 -7.66 2.28
N HIS A 24 -17.89 -6.91 1.65
CA HIS A 24 -18.09 -5.49 1.41
C HIS A 24 -19.12 -5.26 0.28
N PRO A 25 -19.82 -4.11 0.27
CA PRO A 25 -20.58 -3.67 -0.89
C PRO A 25 -19.70 -3.62 -2.16
N GLU A 26 -20.29 -3.88 -3.34
CA GLU A 26 -19.55 -3.99 -4.61
C GLU A 26 -18.71 -2.74 -4.97
N ASP A 27 -19.13 -1.56 -4.52
CA ASP A 27 -18.44 -0.29 -4.77
C ASP A 27 -17.37 0.07 -3.72
N SER A 28 -17.10 -0.82 -2.76
CA SER A 28 -16.14 -0.57 -1.67
C SER A 28 -14.74 -1.07 -2.02
N GLU A 29 -13.73 -0.46 -1.41
CA GLU A 29 -12.36 -0.91 -1.59
C GLU A 29 -12.12 -2.29 -0.97
N ILE A 30 -11.33 -3.11 -1.67
CA ILE A 30 -10.93 -4.44 -1.22
C ILE A 30 -9.76 -4.38 -0.22
N GLY A 31 -9.02 -3.27 -0.23
CA GLY A 31 -7.73 -3.18 0.43
C GLY A 31 -7.07 -1.81 0.27
N ILE A 32 -5.82 -1.72 0.72
CA ILE A 32 -4.97 -0.54 0.64
C ILE A 32 -3.65 -0.91 -0.05
N ALA A 33 -3.30 -0.17 -1.10
CA ALA A 33 -1.99 -0.20 -1.72
C ALA A 33 -1.16 0.97 -1.18
N VAL A 34 -0.06 0.65 -0.49
CA VAL A 34 0.83 1.64 0.13
C VAL A 34 2.09 1.80 -0.71
N ILE A 35 2.38 3.02 -1.15
CA ILE A 35 3.66 3.34 -1.79
C ILE A 35 4.72 3.70 -0.73
N THR A 36 5.87 3.04 -0.79
CA THR A 36 6.98 3.18 0.17
C THR A 36 8.34 2.94 -0.50
N ASN A 37 9.40 2.87 0.30
CA ASN A 37 10.74 2.44 -0.10
C ASN A 37 11.24 1.29 0.79
N GLY A 38 12.35 0.68 0.38
CA GLY A 38 12.96 -0.48 1.07
C GLY A 38 13.19 -0.26 2.56
N SER A 39 13.69 0.92 2.95
CA SER A 39 14.00 1.23 4.36
C SER A 39 12.77 1.31 5.28
N ARG A 40 11.58 1.55 4.71
CA ARG A 40 10.33 1.78 5.46
C ARG A 40 9.35 0.61 5.42
N ILE A 41 9.65 -0.46 4.68
CA ILE A 41 8.77 -1.63 4.55
C ILE A 41 8.32 -2.16 5.91
N SER A 42 9.27 -2.48 6.79
CA SER A 42 8.95 -3.10 8.08
C SER A 42 8.08 -2.22 8.98
N GLN A 43 8.27 -0.90 8.91
CA GLN A 43 7.45 0.04 9.67
C GLN A 43 6.02 0.11 9.11
N VAL A 44 5.88 0.21 7.79
CA VAL A 44 4.56 0.20 7.12
C VAL A 44 3.82 -1.10 7.39
N GLN A 45 4.49 -2.25 7.28
CA GLN A 45 3.91 -3.56 7.59
C GLN A 45 3.41 -3.63 9.03
N ALA A 46 4.25 -3.24 10.00
CA ALA A 46 3.88 -3.26 11.42
C ALA A 46 2.63 -2.41 11.68
N THR A 47 2.58 -1.18 11.15
CA THR A 47 1.42 -0.30 11.34
C THR A 47 0.18 -0.81 10.62
N MET A 48 0.31 -1.34 9.41
CA MET A 48 -0.83 -1.87 8.65
C MET A 48 -1.42 -3.13 9.28
N CYS A 49 -0.59 -4.00 9.87
CA CYS A 49 -1.04 -5.18 10.60
C CYS A 49 -1.84 -4.84 11.87
N GLU A 50 -1.63 -3.66 12.45
CA GLU A 50 -2.40 -3.17 13.61
C GLU A 50 -3.68 -2.44 13.19
N ARG A 51 -3.79 -2.03 11.91
CA ARG A 51 -4.97 -1.36 11.39
C ARG A 51 -6.10 -2.35 11.11
N VAL A 52 -7.32 -1.85 11.23
CA VAL A 52 -8.55 -2.57 10.90
C VAL A 52 -9.32 -1.83 9.82
N CYS A 53 -10.04 -2.59 9.00
CA CYS A 53 -10.92 -2.05 7.98
C CYS A 53 -12.01 -1.18 8.63
N SER A 54 -12.18 0.04 8.13
CA SER A 54 -13.21 0.97 8.62
C SER A 54 -14.65 0.51 8.34
N LEU A 55 -14.85 -0.37 7.35
CA LEU A 55 -16.18 -0.86 6.95
C LEU A 55 -16.66 -2.03 7.82
N CYS A 56 -15.78 -3.01 8.08
CA CYS A 56 -16.18 -4.26 8.75
C CYS A 56 -15.41 -4.56 10.05
N GLY A 57 -14.39 -3.75 10.40
CA GLY A 57 -13.55 -3.96 11.57
C GLY A 57 -12.59 -5.15 11.48
N ALA A 58 -12.56 -5.86 10.36
CA ALA A 58 -11.64 -6.98 10.14
C ALA A 58 -10.20 -6.47 9.90
N PRO A 59 -9.17 -7.23 10.29
CA PRO A 59 -7.78 -6.83 10.08
C PRO A 59 -7.41 -6.81 8.60
N PHE A 60 -6.38 -6.04 8.28
CA PHE A 60 -5.69 -6.11 6.99
C PHE A 60 -4.61 -7.19 7.00
N GLU A 61 -4.45 -7.88 5.88
CA GLU A 61 -3.37 -8.83 5.64
C GLU A 61 -2.54 -8.39 4.43
N GLU A 62 -1.22 -8.55 4.51
CA GLU A 62 -0.35 -8.31 3.36
C GLU A 62 -0.51 -9.46 2.36
N VAL A 63 -0.84 -9.11 1.12
CA VAL A 63 -1.07 -10.08 0.04
C VAL A 63 -0.01 -10.03 -1.05
N GLY A 64 0.83 -9.00 -1.05
CA GLY A 64 1.90 -8.90 -2.03
C GLY A 64 2.72 -7.63 -1.94
N GLN A 65 3.84 -7.67 -2.65
CA GLN A 65 4.76 -6.56 -2.82
C GLN A 65 5.11 -6.46 -4.31
N GLU A 66 5.08 -5.24 -4.84
CA GLU A 66 5.47 -4.96 -6.23
C GLU A 66 6.48 -3.82 -6.29
N SER A 67 7.38 -3.86 -7.27
CA SER A 67 8.24 -2.71 -7.57
C SER A 67 7.40 -1.60 -8.18
N ALA A 68 7.59 -0.37 -7.72
CA ALA A 68 6.93 0.79 -8.29
C ALA A 68 7.52 1.12 -9.66
N LEU A 69 6.65 1.41 -10.62
CA LEU A 69 7.06 1.80 -11.98
C LEU A 69 7.47 3.27 -12.03
N THR A 70 8.48 3.70 -11.27
CA THR A 70 9.08 5.04 -11.45
C THR A 70 9.65 5.15 -12.87
N PRO A 71 9.24 6.09 -13.75
CA PRO A 71 8.53 7.38 -13.56
C PRO A 71 6.99 7.38 -13.77
N TYR A 72 6.39 6.25 -14.09
CA TYR A 72 4.97 6.05 -14.39
C TYR A 72 4.10 5.75 -13.15
N LEU A 73 4.38 6.37 -12.00
CA LEU A 73 3.63 6.13 -10.75
C LEU A 73 2.12 6.39 -10.90
N VAL A 74 1.73 7.33 -11.77
CA VAL A 74 0.30 7.60 -12.04
C VAL A 74 -0.39 6.38 -12.63
N HIS A 75 0.28 5.65 -13.53
CA HIS A 75 -0.25 4.42 -14.10
C HIS A 75 -0.44 3.33 -13.05
N ASP A 76 0.51 3.18 -12.11
CA ASP A 76 0.35 2.25 -10.98
C ASP A 76 -0.85 2.62 -10.12
N ILE A 77 -1.01 3.90 -9.79
CA ILE A 77 -2.13 4.42 -9.00
C ILE A 77 -3.46 4.11 -9.68
N GLU A 78 -3.57 4.38 -10.98
CA GLU A 78 -4.78 4.08 -11.76
C GLU A 78 -5.07 2.58 -11.77
N ARG A 79 -4.06 1.75 -12.02
CA ARG A 79 -4.17 0.28 -12.03
C ARG A 79 -4.69 -0.25 -10.69
N PHE A 80 -4.14 0.22 -9.57
CA PHE A 80 -4.56 -0.23 -8.24
C PHE A 80 -5.96 0.25 -7.90
N ARG A 81 -6.33 1.49 -8.24
CA ARG A 81 -7.70 1.99 -8.07
C ARG A 81 -8.71 1.19 -8.88
N SER A 82 -8.41 0.89 -10.15
CA SER A 82 -9.27 0.04 -10.99
C SER A 82 -9.38 -1.40 -10.49
N SER A 83 -8.41 -1.84 -9.68
CA SER A 83 -8.42 -3.15 -9.02
C SER A 83 -9.09 -3.13 -7.64
N GLY A 84 -9.67 -1.99 -7.24
CA GLY A 84 -10.41 -1.83 -5.99
C GLY A 84 -9.57 -1.46 -4.76
N TYR A 85 -8.31 -1.05 -4.93
CA TYR A 85 -7.49 -0.60 -3.80
C TYR A 85 -7.63 0.90 -3.53
N ALA A 86 -7.68 1.27 -2.26
CA ALA A 86 -7.36 2.62 -1.82
C ALA A 86 -5.85 2.84 -1.93
N ILE A 87 -5.43 4.07 -2.24
CA ILE A 87 -4.02 4.43 -2.42
C ILE A 87 -3.57 5.24 -1.22
N MET A 88 -2.43 4.86 -0.62
CA MET A 88 -1.87 5.54 0.54
C MET A 88 -0.36 5.68 0.41
N LYS A 89 0.22 6.76 0.95
CA LYS A 89 1.67 6.91 1.08
C LYS A 89 2.14 6.42 2.43
N ASP A 90 3.39 5.97 2.49
CA ASP A 90 4.10 5.60 3.71
C ASP A 90 4.01 6.67 4.83
N ASP A 91 4.10 7.95 4.48
CA ASP A 91 3.96 9.06 5.44
C ASP A 91 2.54 9.16 6.04
N GLU A 92 1.50 8.73 5.34
CA GLU A 92 0.10 8.69 5.83
C GLU A 92 -0.18 7.45 6.70
N VAL A 93 0.70 6.46 6.61
CA VAL A 93 0.67 5.27 7.46
C VAL A 93 1.39 5.55 8.77
N THR A 94 2.57 6.17 8.69
CA THR A 94 3.56 6.25 9.79
C THR A 94 3.67 7.61 10.47
N GLY A 95 3.04 8.66 9.93
CA GLY A 95 2.97 10.00 10.52
C GLY A 95 1.85 10.13 11.54
#